data_AF-A0A6V8M3C8-F1
#
_entry.id   AF-A0A6V8M3C8-F1
#
_cell.length_a   1.000
_cell.length_b   1.000
_cell.length_c   1.000
_cell.angle_alpha   90.00
_cell.angle_beta   90.00
_cell.angle_gamma   90.00
#
_symmetry.space_group_name_H-M   'P 1'
#
loop_
_entity.id
_entity.type
_entity.pdbx_description
1 polymer ?
#
loop_
_entity_poly.entity_id
_entity_poly.type
_entity_poly.pdbx_seq_one_letter_code
_entity_poly.pdbx_strand_id
1 'polypeptide(L)' 'MTNGEKVARRKLALLELAKELGNVSSACKLIGYSR' A
#
# COMPACT_ATOMS: atom_id res chain seq x y z
N MET A 1 15.35 -5.13 11.61
CA MET A 1 14.29 -4.89 10.61
C MET A 1 14.73 -5.45 9.28
N THR A 2 14.28 -6.65 8.92
CA THR A 2 14.64 -7.29 7.66
C THR A 2 13.96 -6.58 6.49
N ASN A 3 14.51 -6.70 5.27
CA ASN A 3 13.89 -6.07 4.09
C ASN A 3 12.45 -6.55 3.86
N GLY A 4 12.15 -7.82 4.15
CA GLY A 4 10.79 -8.36 4.08
C GLY A 4 9.82 -7.64 5.01
N GLU A 5 10.21 -7.36 6.26
CA GLU A 5 9.37 -6.64 7.21
C GLU A 5 9.14 -5.17 6.81
N LYS A 6 10.09 -4.54 6.09
CA LYS A 6 9.89 -3.17 5.57
C LYS A 6 8.85 -3.17 4.45
N VAL A 7 8.94 -4.14 3.55
CA VAL A 7 8.00 -4.30 2.43
C VAL A 7 6.61 -4.67 2.95
N ALA A 8 6.51 -5.60 3.90
CA ALA A 8 5.25 -6.01 4.49
C ALA A 8 4.49 -4.84 5.12
N ARG A 9 5.16 -4.01 5.94
CA ARG A 9 4.55 -2.80 6.53
C ARG A 9 4.03 -1.83 5.49
N ARG A 10 4.80 -1.56 4.43
CA ARG A 10 4.36 -0.67 3.34
C ARG A 10 3.12 -1.22 2.62
N LYS A 11 3.07 -2.53 2.37
CA LYS A 11 1.89 -3.17 1.78
C LYS A 11 0.68 -3.15 2.71
N LEU A 12 0.88 -3.29 4.01
CA LEU A 12 -0.17 -3.17 5.02
C LEU A 12 -0.79 -1.77 5.02
N ALA A 13 0.04 -0.73 5.01
CA ALA A 13 -0.42 0.66 4.91
C ALA A 13 -1.18 0.94 3.59
N LEU A 14 -0.77 0.34 2.47
CA LEU A 14 -1.50 0.43 1.21
C LEU A 14 -2.91 -0.20 1.31
N LEU A 15 -3.06 -1.32 2.01
CA LEU A 15 -4.36 -1.97 2.18
C LEU A 15 -5.31 -1.16 3.06
N GLU A 16 -4.78 -0.53 4.11
CA GLU A 16 -5.56 0.39 4.95
C GLU A 16 -6.04 1.59 4.15
N LEU A 17 -5.16 2.21 3.36
CA LEU A 17 -5.52 3.30 2.45
C LEU A 17 -6.56 2.85 1.40
N ALA A 18 -6.39 1.67 0.83
CA ALA A 18 -7.34 1.13 -0.14
C ALA A 18 -8.73 0.91 0.47
N LYS A 19 -8.81 0.60 1.77
CA LYS A 19 -10.06 0.46 2.50
C LYS A 19 -10.74 1.81 2.70
N GLU A 20 -10.00 2.86 3.03
CA GLU A 20 -10.53 4.22 3.15
C GLU A 20 -11.03 4.77 1.80
N LEU A 21 -10.30 4.48 0.72
CA LEU A 21 -10.65 4.94 -0.63
C LEU A 21 -11.68 4.04 -1.34
N GLY A 22 -11.96 2.84 -0.82
CA GLY A 22 -12.77 1.81 -1.49
C GLY A 22 -12.18 1.30 -2.81
N ASN A 23 -10.91 1.61 -3.10
CA ASN A 23 -10.28 1.29 -4.39
C ASN A 23 -8.75 1.14 -4.28
N VAL A 24 -8.27 -0.08 -4.50
CA VAL A 24 -6.84 -0.42 -4.48
C VAL A 24 -6.04 0.34 -5.54
N SER A 25 -6.64 0.61 -6.69
CA SER A 25 -5.98 1.25 -7.82
C SER A 25 -5.72 2.74 -7.60
N SER A 26 -6.68 3.42 -6.97
CA SER A 26 -6.53 4.80 -6.52
C SER A 26 -5.47 4.89 -5.43
N ALA A 27 -5.50 3.95 -4.47
CA ALA A 27 -4.48 3.87 -3.42
C ALA A 27 -3.08 3.68 -4.01
N CYS A 28 -2.86 2.69 -4.90
CA CYS A 28 -1.57 2.47 -5.55
C CYS A 28 -1.03 3.71 -6.29
N LYS A 29 -1.89 4.42 -7.05
CA LYS A 29 -1.51 5.66 -7.75
C LYS A 29 -1.07 6.76 -6.79
N LEU A 30 -1.76 6.93 -5.67
CA LEU A 30 -1.47 7.97 -4.68
C LEU A 30 -0.08 7.78 -4.05
N ILE A 31 0.30 6.53 -3.77
CA ILE A 31 1.60 6.20 -3.17
C ILE A 31 2.72 6.00 -4.21
N GLY A 32 2.42 6.18 -5.49
CA GLY A 32 3.38 6.01 -6.58
C GLY A 32 3.77 4.57 -6.86
N TYR A 33 2.96 3.59 -6.42
CA TYR A 33 3.11 2.21 -6.86
C TYR A 33 2.59 2.06 -8.30
N SER A 34 3.41 1.50 -9.18
CA SER A 34 2.92 0.92 -10.43
C SER A 34 1.91 -0.17 -10.05
N ARG A 35 0.65 -0.03 -10.50
CA ARG A 35 -0.39 -1.03 -10.26
C ARG A 35 0.03 -2.40 -10.79
#